data_AF-A0A2D7L1G0-F1
#
_entry.id   AF-A0A2D7L1G0-F1
#
_cell.length_a   1.000
_cell.length_b   1.000
_cell.length_c   1.000
_cell.angle_alpha   90.00
_cell.angle_beta   90.00
_cell.angle_gamma   90.00
#
_symmetry.space_group_name_H-M   'P 1'
#
loop_
_entity.id
_entity.type
_entity.pdbx_description
1 polymer ?
#
loop_
_entity_poly.entity_id
_entity_poly.type
_entity_poly.pdbx_seq_one_letter_code
_entity_poly.pdbx_strand_id
1 'polypeptide(L)'
;MAFKMKTSPFKVRKTEKGAALRRWLKEDWRTPSGKKTYEGGENTFRPTKKISSETPATWSELTPAEKAAAKREKDTKGRVTKYKK
;
A
#
# COMPACT_ATOMS: atom_id res chain seq x y z
N MET A 1 25.30 35.78 -13.41
CA MET A 1 24.20 36.08 -12.46
C MET A 1 23.54 34.75 -12.07
N ALA A 2 23.68 34.28 -10.83
CA ALA A 2 23.06 33.03 -10.38
C ALA A 2 21.64 33.31 -9.85
N PHE A 3 20.64 32.60 -10.37
CA PHE A 3 19.26 32.73 -9.92
C PHE A 3 19.13 32.21 -8.48
N LYS A 4 18.89 33.12 -7.52
CA LYS A 4 18.69 32.78 -6.11
C LYS A 4 17.21 32.52 -5.85
N MET A 5 16.83 31.24 -5.75
CA MET A 5 15.44 30.84 -5.53
C MET A 5 14.97 31.35 -4.15
N LYS A 6 13.99 32.26 -4.11
CA LYS A 6 13.39 32.73 -2.86
C LYS A 6 12.69 31.57 -2.16
N THR A 7 12.97 31.38 -0.88
CA THR A 7 12.28 30.38 -0.04
C THR A 7 10.79 30.69 0.02
N SER A 8 9.95 29.69 -0.29
CA SER A 8 8.48 29.82 -0.23
C SER A 8 8.03 30.32 1.15
N PRO A 9 7.06 31.25 1.23
CA PRO A 9 6.51 31.73 2.50
C PRO A 9 5.74 30.63 3.26
N PHE A 10 5.42 29.51 2.60
CA PHE A 10 4.70 28.38 3.20
C PHE A 10 5.68 27.30 3.69
N LYS A 11 5.69 27.06 5.01
CA LYS A 11 6.49 26.01 5.64
C LYS A 11 5.72 24.69 5.69
N VAL A 12 6.12 23.71 4.88
CA VAL A 12 5.54 22.36 4.90
C VAL A 12 5.98 21.63 6.18
N ARG A 13 5.03 21.21 7.01
CA ARG A 13 5.30 20.39 8.19
C ARG A 13 5.63 18.96 7.75
N LYS A 14 6.85 18.50 8.01
CA LYS A 14 7.26 17.12 7.75
C LYS A 14 6.94 16.29 8.99
N THR A 15 5.87 15.52 8.93
CA THR A 15 5.44 14.63 10.01
C THR A 15 5.69 13.17 9.62
N GLU A 16 5.84 12.30 10.62
CA GLU A 16 5.94 10.86 10.40
C GLU A 16 4.71 10.31 9.68
N LYS A 17 3.51 10.78 10.05
CA LYS A 17 2.25 10.44 9.35
C LYS A 17 2.29 10.84 7.87
N GLY A 18 2.84 12.01 7.56
CA GLY A 18 3.03 12.46 6.18
C GLY A 18 4.06 11.62 5.42
N ALA A 19 5.13 11.18 6.09
CA ALA A 19 6.10 10.26 5.50
C ALA A 19 5.48 8.88 5.24
N ALA A 20 4.68 8.34 6.17
CA ALA A 20 3.96 7.09 6.02
C ALA A 20 2.95 7.13 4.86
N LEU A 21 2.21 8.23 4.70
CA LEU A 21 1.30 8.41 3.56
C LEU A 21 2.05 8.47 2.22
N ARG A 22 3.18 9.17 2.18
CA ARG A 22 4.05 9.20 0.99
C ARG A 22 4.62 7.81 0.69
N ARG A 23 4.97 7.02 1.72
CA ARG A 23 5.37 5.63 1.56
C ARG A 23 4.23 4.79 1.00
N TRP A 24 3.04 4.88 1.58
CA TRP A 24 1.84 4.15 1.13
C TRP A 24 1.56 4.39 -0.36
N LEU A 25 1.68 5.64 -0.84
CA LEU A 25 1.54 5.96 -2.27
C LEU A 25 2.64 5.33 -3.14
N LYS A 26 3.87 5.24 -2.64
CA LYS A 26 5.02 4.65 -3.36
C LYS A 26 4.98 3.11 -3.41
N GLU A 27 4.33 2.48 -2.44
CA GLU A 27 4.20 1.02 -2.34
C GLU A 27 3.34 0.40 -3.44
N ASP A 28 2.58 1.22 -4.17
CA ASP A 28 1.73 0.85 -5.31
C ASP A 28 0.80 -0.34 -4.98
N TRP A 29 -0.34 0.00 -4.37
CA TRP A 29 -1.32 -0.95 -3.86
C TRP A 29 -2.23 -1.45 -4.98
N ARG A 30 -2.29 -2.78 -5.16
CA ARG A 30 -3.06 -3.45 -6.21
C ARG A 30 -3.82 -4.65 -5.68
N THR A 31 -4.79 -5.11 -6.46
CA THR A 31 -5.42 -6.41 -6.26
C THR A 31 -4.46 -7.56 -6.61
N PRO A 32 -4.77 -8.83 -6.26
CA PRO A 32 -3.94 -9.98 -6.65
C PRO A 32 -3.71 -10.07 -8.16
N SER A 33 -4.70 -9.67 -8.97
CA SER A 33 -4.61 -9.62 -10.43
C SER A 33 -3.96 -8.34 -10.97
N GLY A 34 -3.44 -7.45 -10.12
CA GLY A 34 -2.69 -6.25 -10.51
C GLY A 34 -3.52 -4.99 -10.79
N LYS A 35 -4.82 -5.02 -10.50
CA LYS A 35 -5.72 -3.87 -10.76
C LYS A 35 -5.63 -2.81 -9.67
N LYS A 36 -5.86 -1.54 -10.04
CA LYS A 36 -5.94 -0.41 -9.10
C LYS A 36 -7.33 -0.25 -8.51
N THR A 37 -8.33 -0.69 -9.25
CA THR A 37 -9.75 -0.55 -8.93
C THR A 37 -10.31 -1.89 -8.48
N TYR A 38 -11.55 -1.87 -7.98
CA TYR A 38 -12.29 -3.06 -7.54
C TYR A 38 -12.86 -3.89 -8.71
N GLU A 39 -12.38 -3.66 -9.94
CA GLU A 39 -12.88 -4.33 -11.13
C GLU A 39 -12.57 -5.82 -11.13
N GLY A 40 -13.57 -6.67 -11.32
CA GLY A 40 -13.39 -8.13 -11.35
C GLY A 40 -13.58 -8.83 -9.99
N GLY A 41 -14.22 -8.16 -9.03
CA GLY A 41 -14.70 -8.81 -7.80
C GLY A 41 -13.60 -9.10 -6.77
N GLU A 42 -12.41 -8.54 -6.96
CA GLU A 42 -11.32 -8.63 -5.98
C GLU A 42 -11.49 -7.51 -4.94
N ASN A 43 -11.55 -7.90 -3.67
CA ASN A 43 -11.82 -6.99 -2.54
C ASN A 43 -10.64 -6.86 -1.56
N THR A 44 -9.46 -7.32 -1.98
CA THR A 44 -8.23 -7.25 -1.18
C THR A 44 -7.13 -6.53 -1.95
N PHE A 45 -6.40 -5.67 -1.24
CA PHE A 45 -5.31 -4.88 -1.79
C PHE A 45 -4.07 -5.05 -0.94
N ARG A 46 -2.92 -5.21 -1.60
CA ARG A 46 -1.60 -5.28 -0.96
C ARG A 46 -0.58 -4.50 -1.79
N PRO A 47 0.54 -4.08 -1.16
CA PRO A 47 1.59 -3.39 -1.89
C PRO A 47 2.25 -4.33 -2.91
N THR A 48 2.64 -3.77 -4.04
CA THR A 48 3.45 -4.49 -5.04
C THR A 48 4.93 -4.21 -4.85
N LYS A 49 5.29 -3.07 -4.28
CA LYS A 49 6.67 -2.64 -4.03
C LYS A 49 6.95 -2.56 -2.54
N LYS A 50 8.08 -3.14 -2.12
CA LYS A 50 8.61 -3.02 -0.76
C LYS A 50 9.45 -1.74 -0.66
N ILE A 51 8.95 -0.73 0.04
CA ILE A 51 9.64 0.58 0.17
C ILE A 51 10.43 0.67 1.46
N SER A 52 9.97 0.02 2.53
CA SER A 52 10.64 0.01 3.84
C SER A 52 10.36 -1.29 4.60
N SER A 53 10.97 -1.46 5.76
CA SER A 53 10.66 -2.56 6.69
C SER A 53 9.22 -2.53 7.20
N GLU A 54 8.59 -1.35 7.25
CA GLU A 54 7.19 -1.18 7.63
C GLU A 54 6.20 -1.54 6.51
N THR A 55 6.70 -1.77 5.30
CA THR A 55 5.83 -2.16 4.19
C THR A 55 5.27 -3.54 4.47
N PRO A 56 3.92 -3.71 4.48
CA PRO A 56 3.34 -5.02 4.72
C PRO A 56 3.67 -5.98 3.58
N ALA A 57 3.53 -7.28 3.84
CA ALA A 57 3.98 -8.28 2.87
C ALA A 57 3.33 -8.12 1.48
N THR A 58 4.15 -8.13 0.44
CA THR A 58 3.68 -7.92 -0.94
C THR A 58 2.97 -9.16 -1.48
N TRP A 59 2.29 -9.03 -2.62
CA TRP A 59 1.67 -10.20 -3.26
C TRP A 59 2.66 -11.30 -3.65
N SER A 60 3.92 -10.94 -3.92
CA SER A 60 4.97 -11.90 -4.25
C SER A 60 5.50 -12.65 -3.02
N GLU A 61 5.35 -12.06 -1.83
CA GLU A 61 5.73 -12.68 -0.56
C GLU A 61 4.60 -13.54 0.05
N LEU A 62 3.49 -13.71 -0.67
CA LEU A 62 2.31 -14.47 -0.24
C LEU A 62 2.06 -15.66 -1.16
N THR A 63 1.77 -16.80 -0.56
CA THR A 63 1.39 -18.03 -1.25
C THR A 63 -0.03 -17.94 -1.82
N PRO A 64 -0.37 -18.72 -2.86
CA PRO A 64 -1.75 -18.80 -3.37
C PRO A 64 -2.77 -19.18 -2.28
N ALA A 65 -2.40 -20.06 -1.35
CA ALA A 65 -3.25 -20.49 -0.25
C ALA A 65 -3.59 -19.33 0.70
N GLU A 66 -2.60 -18.51 1.08
CA GLU A 66 -2.82 -17.34 1.93
C GLU A 66 -3.70 -16.29 1.23
N LYS A 67 -3.51 -16.08 -0.08
CA LYS A 67 -4.36 -15.18 -0.88
C LYS A 67 -5.82 -15.65 -0.87
N ALA A 68 -6.05 -16.95 -1.09
CA ALA A 68 -7.38 -17.54 -1.09
C ALA A 68 -8.04 -17.49 0.30
N ALA A 69 -7.29 -17.76 1.37
CA ALA A 69 -7.78 -17.66 2.74
C ALA A 69 -8.17 -16.22 3.11
N ALA A 70 -7.34 -15.25 2.73
CA ALA A 70 -7.62 -13.83 2.95
C ALA A 70 -8.87 -13.36 2.19
N LYS A 71 -9.04 -13.80 0.93
CA LYS A 71 -10.25 -13.50 0.16
C LYS A 71 -11.49 -14.03 0.86
N ARG A 72 -11.51 -15.31 1.25
CA ARG A 72 -12.62 -15.92 2.00
C ARG A 72 -12.92 -15.17 3.30
N GLU A 73 -11.88 -14.84 4.07
CA GLU A 73 -12.08 -14.09 5.32
C GLU A 73 -12.68 -12.71 5.08
N LYS A 74 -12.20 -12.00 4.05
CA LYS A 74 -12.75 -10.70 3.64
C LYS A 74 -14.21 -10.82 3.21
N ASP A 75 -14.56 -11.86 2.45
CA ASP A 75 -15.93 -12.12 1.99
C ASP A 75 -16.87 -12.41 3.17
N THR A 76 -16.42 -13.18 4.17
CA THR A 76 -17.25 -13.56 5.32
C THR A 76 -17.32 -12.49 6.41
N LYS A 77 -16.19 -11.83 6.73
CA LYS A 77 -16.08 -10.92 7.88
C LYS A 77 -16.00 -9.44 7.52
N GLY A 78 -15.88 -9.11 6.23
CA GLY A 78 -15.62 -7.75 5.77
C GLY A 78 -14.19 -7.25 6.01
N ARG A 79 -13.31 -8.05 6.61
CA ARG A 79 -11.89 -7.71 6.88
C ARG A 79 -11.00 -8.95 6.87
N VAL A 80 -9.70 -8.74 6.60
CA VAL A 80 -8.66 -9.77 6.74
C VAL A 80 -7.90 -9.54 8.03
N THR A 81 -7.76 -10.58 8.86
CA THR A 81 -7.08 -10.45 10.14
C THR A 81 -5.56 -10.50 9.97
N LYS A 82 -5.06 -11.50 9.24
CA LYS A 82 -3.62 -11.69 8.99
C LYS A 82 -3.44 -12.51 7.71
N TYR A 83 -2.43 -12.16 6.92
CA TYR A 83 -2.05 -12.93 5.72
C TYR A 83 -1.05 -14.04 6.07
N LYS A 84 0.14 -13.67 6.56
CA LYS A 84 1.19 -14.61 6.98
C LYS A 84 0.82 -15.26 8.30
N LYS A 85 0.25 -16.46 8.25
CA LYS A 85 -0.07 -17.23 9.45
C LYS A 85 1.15 -17.99 9.93
#